data_AF-D4YN69-F1
#
_entry.id   AF-D4YN69-F1
#
_cell.length_a   1.000
_cell.length_b   1.000
_cell.length_c   1.000
_cell.angle_alpha   90.00
_cell.angle_beta   90.00
_cell.angle_gamma   90.00
#
_symmetry.space_group_name_H-M   'P 1'
#
loop_
_entity.id
_entity.type
_entity.pdbx_description
1 polymer ?
#
loop_
_entity_poly.entity_id
_entity_poly.type
_entity_poly.pdbx_seq_one_letter_code
_entity_poly.pdbx_strand_id
1 'polypeptide(L)'
;MKESPALTDLVVSGVFISTEAQWVFERTTANSEYDWNVDFSDAPLIALSGEHGFTGRPHMIGSTDSNYGSFRWGWSPDNDWKEPAIALSRKVREYGAEHQIPELTDPEFDTHDDQALRIVIAAKVITGHLFHVPLPVGPATAWLIVDAPQLQLGEPEIRPVVKALAAGLSVTDIRNHRTAIQEYGRLRGFHVVENGDGLRMLLKDGSADLTFDSLNRLTNCQVSQPLSDEAAEQLTAAGAAEPQLVRVEVEDAPPVEQSQAPTAEVAPQPEPSVTSGAEDSAEQVLPQTAAVEDETVGDVPVQEPAAEVVEEPAASVPTEPEVVEEPAVATAEPEPVAPREAEPAEQPAVKAEPAVKEEPAVQEEPAPEPEKPKKKKKGFFGRLFGR
;
A
#
# COMPACT_ATOMS: atom_id res chain seq x y z
N MET A 1 7.19 20.46 -2.28
CA MET A 1 7.53 20.84 -0.88
C MET A 1 8.38 19.75 -0.25
N LYS A 2 9.33 20.06 0.65
CA LYS A 2 10.02 18.99 1.40
C LYS A 2 9.11 18.53 2.53
N GLU A 3 8.86 17.22 2.62
CA GLU A 3 7.99 16.65 3.66
C GLU A 3 8.49 16.98 5.07
N SER A 4 7.55 17.37 5.93
CA SER A 4 7.79 17.69 7.33
C SER A 4 8.00 16.41 8.16
N PRO A 5 8.86 16.45 9.19
CA PRO A 5 9.05 15.31 10.10
C PRO A 5 7.75 14.83 10.76
N ALA A 6 6.84 15.76 11.07
CA ALA A 6 5.56 15.42 11.70
C ALA A 6 4.66 14.59 10.78
N LEU A 7 4.61 14.89 9.48
CA LEU A 7 3.91 14.04 8.51
C LEU A 7 4.60 12.68 8.38
N THR A 8 5.94 12.64 8.33
CA THR A 8 6.68 11.37 8.30
C THR A 8 6.35 10.51 9.53
N ASP A 9 6.24 11.09 10.72
CA ASP A 9 5.90 10.35 11.96
C ASP A 9 4.49 9.75 11.89
N LEU A 10 3.50 10.46 11.34
CA LEU A 10 2.16 9.92 11.10
C LEU A 10 2.18 8.74 10.11
N VAL A 11 3.00 8.84 9.05
CA VAL A 11 3.17 7.75 8.08
C VAL A 11 3.82 6.53 8.75
N VAL A 12 4.86 6.75 9.55
CA VAL A 12 5.52 5.69 10.34
C VAL A 12 4.53 4.99 11.27
N SER A 13 3.66 5.75 11.96
CA SER A 13 2.62 5.17 12.82
C SER A 13 1.59 4.35 12.04
N GLY A 14 1.22 4.79 10.83
CA GLY A 14 0.08 4.27 10.09
C GLY A 14 0.37 3.17 9.06
N VAL A 15 1.62 3.01 8.61
CA VAL A 15 1.92 2.23 7.39
C VAL A 15 1.44 0.78 7.47
N PHE A 16 1.67 0.08 8.59
CA PHE A 16 1.30 -1.33 8.69
C PHE A 16 -0.20 -1.55 8.92
N ILE A 17 -0.85 -0.73 9.75
CA ILE A 17 -2.30 -0.82 9.93
C ILE A 17 -3.06 -0.43 8.65
N SER A 18 -2.56 0.56 7.92
CA SER A 18 -3.07 0.94 6.60
C SER A 18 -2.93 -0.22 5.60
N THR A 19 -1.78 -0.91 5.61
CA THR A 19 -1.52 -2.06 4.73
C THR A 19 -2.44 -3.24 5.05
N GLU A 20 -2.62 -3.58 6.33
CA GLU A 20 -3.56 -4.63 6.76
C GLU A 20 -4.98 -4.31 6.30
N ALA A 21 -5.42 -3.05 6.49
CA ALA A 21 -6.74 -2.60 6.07
C ALA A 21 -6.95 -2.73 4.56
N GLN A 22 -5.96 -2.38 3.74
CA GLN A 22 -6.08 -2.55 2.29
C GLN A 22 -6.16 -4.00 1.86
N TRP A 23 -5.47 -4.91 2.53
CA TRP A 23 -5.64 -6.32 2.24
C TRP A 23 -7.00 -6.88 2.62
N VAL A 24 -7.54 -6.42 3.75
CA VAL A 24 -8.92 -6.76 4.10
C VAL A 24 -9.86 -6.23 3.03
N PHE A 25 -9.67 -4.98 2.56
CA PHE A 25 -10.44 -4.41 1.47
C PHE A 25 -10.34 -5.23 0.18
N GLU A 26 -9.13 -5.55 -0.27
CA GLU A 26 -8.89 -6.35 -1.49
C GLU A 26 -9.52 -7.74 -1.38
N ARG A 27 -9.45 -8.37 -0.20
CA ARG A 27 -10.08 -9.67 0.03
C ARG A 27 -11.60 -9.58 0.03
N THR A 28 -12.17 -8.54 0.63
CA THR A 28 -13.63 -8.32 0.71
C THR A 28 -14.20 -8.01 -0.67
N THR A 29 -13.47 -7.26 -1.49
CA THR A 29 -13.88 -6.86 -2.85
C THR A 29 -13.38 -7.81 -3.93
N ALA A 30 -12.75 -8.92 -3.53
CA ALA A 30 -12.28 -9.95 -4.45
C ALA A 30 -13.46 -10.48 -5.28
N ASN A 31 -13.28 -10.54 -6.60
CA ASN A 31 -14.29 -10.95 -7.58
C ASN A 31 -15.47 -9.97 -7.76
N SER A 32 -15.35 -8.72 -7.30
CA SER A 32 -16.24 -7.65 -7.77
C SER A 32 -15.91 -7.25 -9.21
N GLU A 33 -16.88 -6.66 -9.90
CA GLU A 33 -16.70 -6.16 -11.27
C GLU A 33 -15.98 -4.80 -11.30
N TYR A 34 -15.60 -4.25 -10.13
CA TYR A 34 -15.05 -2.89 -9.96
C TYR A 34 -15.91 -1.80 -10.62
N ASP A 35 -17.20 -2.05 -10.74
CA ASP A 35 -18.21 -1.08 -11.18
C ASP A 35 -18.63 -0.23 -9.97
N TRP A 36 -17.99 0.94 -9.88
CA TRP A 36 -18.18 1.88 -8.78
C TRP A 36 -19.24 2.92 -9.14
N ASN A 37 -20.17 3.14 -8.22
CA ASN A 37 -21.06 4.29 -8.22
C ASN A 37 -20.80 5.11 -6.94
N VAL A 38 -20.50 6.40 -7.11
CA VAL A 38 -20.17 7.30 -6.01
C VAL A 38 -21.02 8.56 -6.09
N ASP A 39 -21.72 8.86 -5.01
CA ASP A 39 -22.46 10.09 -4.78
C ASP A 39 -21.81 10.88 -3.61
N PHE A 40 -21.56 12.17 -3.84
CA PHE A 40 -21.06 13.12 -2.85
C PHE A 40 -22.09 14.21 -2.51
N SER A 41 -23.38 13.91 -2.70
CA SER A 41 -24.50 14.74 -2.29
C SER A 41 -24.62 14.86 -0.76
N ASP A 42 -25.75 15.36 -0.28
CA ASP A 42 -26.00 15.52 1.16
C ASP A 42 -26.07 14.17 1.91
N ALA A 43 -26.24 13.05 1.19
CA ALA A 43 -26.15 11.69 1.72
C ALA A 43 -25.08 10.89 0.93
N PRO A 44 -23.78 11.09 1.20
CA PRO A 44 -22.72 10.47 0.44
C PRO A 44 -22.81 8.95 0.47
N LEU A 45 -22.71 8.34 -0.70
CA LEU A 45 -22.87 6.91 -0.90
C LEU A 45 -21.83 6.41 -1.88
N ILE A 46 -21.18 5.31 -1.54
CA ILE A 46 -20.37 4.55 -2.48
C ILE A 46 -20.94 3.14 -2.56
N ALA A 47 -21.20 2.69 -3.76
CA ALA A 47 -21.65 1.35 -4.05
C ALA A 47 -20.66 0.69 -5.01
N LEU A 48 -20.28 -0.53 -4.68
CA LEU A 48 -19.59 -1.46 -5.57
C LEU A 48 -20.62 -2.49 -6.02
N SER A 49 -20.85 -2.60 -7.32
CA SER A 49 -21.78 -3.58 -7.88
C SER A 49 -21.20 -5.01 -7.87
N GLY A 50 -22.08 -6.01 -7.95
CA GLY A 50 -21.73 -7.43 -8.11
C GLY A 50 -22.05 -8.32 -6.90
N GLU A 51 -21.77 -9.62 -7.03
CA GLU A 51 -22.08 -10.65 -6.01
C GLU A 51 -21.38 -10.38 -4.66
N HIS A 52 -20.22 -9.73 -4.71
CA HIS A 52 -19.46 -9.28 -3.53
C HIS A 52 -19.42 -7.76 -3.42
N GLY A 53 -20.43 -7.10 -3.98
CA GLY A 53 -20.64 -5.68 -3.84
C GLY A 53 -20.89 -5.26 -2.39
N PHE A 54 -20.63 -4.00 -2.10
CA PHE A 54 -20.99 -3.41 -0.82
C PHE A 54 -21.44 -1.97 -1.02
N THR A 55 -22.13 -1.45 0.00
CA THR A 55 -22.49 -0.04 0.08
C THR A 55 -21.87 0.54 1.33
N GLY A 56 -21.33 1.75 1.22
CA GLY A 56 -20.68 2.44 2.32
C GLY A 56 -20.80 3.95 2.19
N ARG A 57 -20.22 4.65 3.16
CA ARG A 57 -20.08 6.10 3.17
C ARG A 57 -18.69 6.46 2.65
N PRO A 58 -18.57 7.21 1.54
CA PRO A 58 -17.30 7.73 1.06
C PRO A 58 -16.99 9.06 1.76
N HIS A 59 -15.71 9.26 2.04
CA HIS A 59 -15.15 10.50 2.56
C HIS A 59 -14.04 10.95 1.60
N MET A 60 -14.27 12.06 0.89
CA MET A 60 -13.31 12.67 -0.02
C MET A 60 -12.14 13.27 0.77
N ILE A 61 -10.96 12.66 0.67
CA ILE A 61 -9.73 13.17 1.31
C ILE A 61 -9.06 14.20 0.41
N GLY A 62 -8.95 13.90 -0.88
CA GLY A 62 -8.38 14.81 -1.87
C GLY A 62 -8.24 14.14 -3.23
N SER A 63 -7.64 14.84 -4.16
CA SER A 63 -7.37 14.34 -5.51
C SER A 63 -5.94 14.63 -5.94
N THR A 64 -5.40 13.76 -6.78
CA THR A 64 -4.14 13.98 -7.48
C THR A 64 -4.39 14.09 -8.97
N ASP A 65 -3.89 15.15 -9.60
CA ASP A 65 -3.87 15.24 -11.06
C ASP A 65 -2.50 14.80 -11.59
N SER A 66 -2.49 13.75 -12.41
CA SER A 66 -1.25 13.21 -12.98
C SER A 66 -0.57 14.15 -14.00
N ASN A 67 -1.32 15.10 -14.58
CA ASN A 67 -0.77 16.08 -15.52
C ASN A 67 -0.02 17.22 -14.80
N TYR A 68 -0.52 17.64 -13.65
CA TYR A 68 0.03 18.78 -12.91
C TYR A 68 0.95 18.35 -11.77
N GLY A 69 0.87 17.08 -11.34
CA GLY A 69 1.65 16.61 -10.19
C GLY A 69 1.29 17.39 -8.93
N SER A 70 0.00 17.65 -8.71
CA SER A 70 -0.49 18.34 -7.50
C SER A 70 -1.45 17.43 -6.72
N PHE A 71 -1.44 17.58 -5.40
CA PHE A 71 -2.46 17.05 -4.50
C PHE A 71 -3.34 18.20 -4.04
N ARG A 72 -4.65 18.09 -4.25
CA ARG A 72 -5.65 19.05 -3.79
C ARG A 72 -6.54 18.40 -2.74
N TRP A 73 -6.65 19.03 -1.58
CA TRP A 73 -7.49 18.52 -0.50
C TRP A 73 -8.97 18.59 -0.82
N GLY A 74 -9.75 17.63 -0.30
CA GLY A 74 -11.21 17.61 -0.42
C GLY A 74 -11.84 18.87 0.17
N TRP A 75 -11.35 19.33 1.33
CA TRP A 75 -11.80 20.56 2.00
C TRP A 75 -11.37 21.87 1.32
N SER A 76 -10.55 21.81 0.26
CA SER A 76 -10.04 23.00 -0.44
C SER A 76 -11.19 23.94 -0.81
N PRO A 77 -11.04 25.27 -0.62
CA PRO A 77 -12.09 26.25 -0.89
C PRO A 77 -12.51 26.32 -2.36
N ASP A 78 -11.68 25.80 -3.26
CA ASP A 78 -11.97 25.74 -4.70
C ASP A 78 -12.86 24.56 -5.08
N ASN A 79 -13.18 23.66 -4.14
CA ASN A 79 -14.08 22.55 -4.37
C ASN A 79 -15.50 22.87 -3.86
N ASP A 80 -16.51 22.41 -4.58
CA ASP A 80 -17.92 22.56 -4.22
C ASP A 80 -18.51 21.33 -3.49
N TRP A 81 -17.65 20.52 -2.85
CA TRP A 81 -18.10 19.31 -2.15
C TRP A 81 -18.96 19.63 -0.92
N LYS A 82 -19.98 18.81 -0.67
CA LYS A 82 -20.87 18.93 0.50
C LYS A 82 -20.17 18.51 1.79
N GLU A 83 -20.57 19.12 2.90
CA GLU A 83 -19.99 18.86 4.23
C GLU A 83 -19.86 17.38 4.58
N PRO A 84 -20.90 16.55 4.38
CA PRO A 84 -20.84 15.16 4.81
C PRO A 84 -19.80 14.33 4.07
N ALA A 85 -19.40 14.75 2.86
CA ALA A 85 -18.39 14.09 2.03
C ALA A 85 -16.96 14.50 2.42
N ILE A 86 -16.75 15.71 2.96
CA ILE A 86 -15.41 16.25 3.26
C ILE A 86 -15.11 16.37 4.75
N ALA A 87 -16.03 15.95 5.63
CA ALA A 87 -15.90 16.07 7.08
C ALA A 87 -14.59 15.49 7.62
N LEU A 88 -14.17 14.29 7.18
CA LEU A 88 -12.88 13.72 7.59
C LEU A 88 -11.69 14.54 7.10
N SER A 89 -11.72 15.04 5.86
CA SER A 89 -10.64 15.88 5.35
C SER A 89 -10.51 17.17 6.16
N ARG A 90 -11.62 17.75 6.64
CA ARG A 90 -11.59 18.92 7.55
C ARG A 90 -11.00 18.58 8.91
N LYS A 91 -11.32 17.42 9.46
CA LYS A 91 -10.71 16.94 10.72
C LYS A 91 -9.20 16.78 10.58
N VAL A 92 -8.73 16.33 9.42
CA VAL A 92 -7.30 16.27 9.10
C VAL A 92 -6.70 17.68 9.03
N ARG A 93 -7.38 18.65 8.43
CA ARG A 93 -6.95 20.06 8.42
C ARG A 93 -6.86 20.67 9.82
N GLU A 94 -7.88 20.43 10.65
CA GLU A 94 -7.92 20.89 12.04
C GLU A 94 -6.72 20.33 12.83
N TYR A 95 -6.46 19.02 12.71
CA TYR A 95 -5.29 18.38 13.30
C TYR A 95 -3.99 19.01 12.79
N GLY A 96 -3.88 19.23 11.48
CA GLY A 96 -2.73 19.86 10.85
C GLY A 96 -2.48 21.28 11.37
N ALA A 97 -3.52 22.07 11.57
CA ALA A 97 -3.41 23.42 12.12
C ALA A 97 -2.95 23.40 13.59
N GLU A 98 -3.50 22.48 14.40
CA GLU A 98 -3.11 22.30 15.80
C GLU A 98 -1.65 21.86 15.95
N HIS A 99 -1.18 20.97 15.05
CA HIS A 99 0.16 20.37 15.09
C HIS A 99 1.16 21.05 14.16
N GLN A 100 0.78 22.14 13.50
CA GLN A 100 1.61 22.92 12.58
C GLN A 100 2.22 22.07 11.44
N ILE A 101 1.39 21.26 10.78
CA ILE A 101 1.78 20.38 9.66
C ILE A 101 1.29 21.00 8.34
N PRO A 102 2.15 21.71 7.58
CA PRO A 102 1.74 22.49 6.41
C PRO A 102 1.02 21.64 5.35
N GLU A 103 1.49 20.40 5.13
CA GLU A 103 0.93 19.49 4.13
C GLU A 103 -0.55 19.15 4.37
N LEU A 104 -1.03 19.29 5.61
CA LEU A 104 -2.42 19.04 5.99
C LEU A 104 -3.28 20.32 5.95
N THR A 105 -2.65 21.49 5.82
CA THR A 105 -3.31 22.80 5.93
C THR A 105 -3.23 23.66 4.67
N ASP A 106 -2.32 23.35 3.75
CA ASP A 106 -2.23 23.97 2.44
C ASP A 106 -3.26 23.32 1.52
N PRO A 107 -4.18 24.08 0.88
CA PRO A 107 -5.31 23.51 0.14
C PRO A 107 -4.90 22.71 -1.11
N GLU A 108 -3.74 23.04 -1.67
CA GLU A 108 -3.11 22.34 -2.77
C GLU A 108 -1.59 22.52 -2.68
N PHE A 109 -0.84 21.48 -3.05
CA PHE A 109 0.60 21.52 -3.14
C PHE A 109 1.12 20.53 -4.19
N ASP A 110 2.32 20.80 -4.71
CA ASP A 110 2.99 19.90 -5.63
C ASP A 110 3.29 18.56 -4.93
N THR A 111 2.84 17.48 -5.54
CA THR A 111 2.96 16.09 -5.07
C THR A 111 3.77 15.27 -6.05
N HIS A 112 4.62 14.39 -5.54
CA HIS A 112 5.47 13.51 -6.34
C HIS A 112 5.52 12.13 -5.70
N ASP A 113 5.89 11.13 -6.50
CA ASP A 113 6.07 9.74 -6.07
C ASP A 113 4.83 9.19 -5.34
N ASP A 114 4.99 8.74 -4.10
CA ASP A 114 3.96 8.14 -3.25
C ASP A 114 3.34 9.13 -2.24
N GLN A 115 3.62 10.43 -2.36
CA GLN A 115 3.23 11.43 -1.36
C GLN A 115 1.71 11.49 -1.12
N ALA A 116 0.89 11.29 -2.16
CA ALA A 116 -0.55 11.22 -1.99
C ALA A 116 -1.00 10.04 -1.11
N LEU A 117 -0.35 8.88 -1.26
CA LEU A 117 -0.60 7.72 -0.41
C LEU A 117 -0.14 7.99 1.03
N ARG A 118 1.00 8.66 1.21
CA ARG A 118 1.51 9.07 2.54
C ARG A 118 0.52 9.99 3.26
N ILE A 119 -0.07 10.95 2.54
CA ILE A 119 -1.14 11.82 3.06
C ILE A 119 -2.37 11.00 3.47
N VAL A 120 -2.78 10.03 2.66
CA VAL A 120 -3.90 9.14 2.99
C VAL A 120 -3.60 8.28 4.21
N ILE A 121 -2.38 7.74 4.35
CA ILE A 121 -1.96 7.00 5.55
C ILE A 121 -2.06 7.89 6.80
N ALA A 122 -1.57 9.13 6.72
CA ALA A 122 -1.68 10.09 7.82
C ALA A 122 -3.14 10.40 8.17
N ALA A 123 -4.00 10.61 7.17
CA ALA A 123 -5.43 10.82 7.36
C ALA A 123 -6.11 9.66 8.08
N LYS A 124 -5.74 8.41 7.79
CA LYS A 124 -6.25 7.22 8.50
C LYS A 124 -5.86 7.20 9.98
N VAL A 125 -4.61 7.59 10.30
CA VAL A 125 -4.14 7.66 11.69
C VAL A 125 -4.88 8.73 12.47
N ILE A 126 -5.05 9.92 11.87
CA ILE A 126 -5.73 11.06 12.50
C ILE A 126 -7.21 10.77 12.74
N THR A 127 -7.87 10.13 11.77
CA THR A 127 -9.33 9.97 11.78
C THR A 127 -9.79 8.63 12.36
N GLY A 128 -8.93 7.61 12.38
CA GLY A 128 -9.29 6.24 12.77
C GLY A 128 -10.11 5.47 11.74
N HIS A 129 -10.32 6.02 10.55
CA HIS A 129 -10.97 5.33 9.44
C HIS A 129 -9.92 4.75 8.51
N LEU A 130 -9.96 3.44 8.26
CA LEU A 130 -8.77 2.71 7.78
C LEU A 130 -8.78 2.32 6.32
N PHE A 131 -9.95 2.22 5.68
CA PHE A 131 -10.07 1.69 4.33
C PHE A 131 -10.10 2.83 3.34
N HIS A 132 -9.28 2.73 2.29
CA HIS A 132 -9.27 3.75 1.24
C HIS A 132 -9.44 3.15 -0.15
N VAL A 133 -9.97 3.96 -1.06
CA VAL A 133 -10.14 3.65 -2.48
C VAL A 133 -9.49 4.77 -3.29
N PRO A 134 -8.41 4.47 -4.05
CA PRO A 134 -7.96 5.35 -5.12
C PRO A 134 -8.89 5.17 -6.33
N LEU A 135 -9.76 6.15 -6.59
CA LEU A 135 -10.74 6.12 -7.67
C LEU A 135 -10.26 6.93 -8.87
N PRO A 136 -9.98 6.31 -10.03
CA PRO A 136 -9.62 7.04 -11.24
C PRO A 136 -10.80 7.88 -11.76
N VAL A 137 -10.57 9.17 -12.00
CA VAL A 137 -11.54 10.12 -12.55
C VAL A 137 -10.87 10.93 -13.67
N GLY A 138 -10.97 10.42 -14.91
CA GLY A 138 -10.24 10.99 -16.04
C GLY A 138 -8.72 10.96 -15.81
N PRO A 139 -8.00 12.10 -15.90
CA PRO A 139 -6.57 12.16 -15.61
C PRO A 139 -6.22 12.25 -14.12
N ALA A 140 -7.23 12.42 -13.26
CA ALA A 140 -7.06 12.54 -11.82
C ALA A 140 -7.36 11.22 -11.10
N THR A 141 -6.86 11.09 -9.88
CA THR A 141 -7.26 10.05 -8.92
C THR A 141 -7.87 10.73 -7.71
N ALA A 142 -9.12 10.40 -7.39
CA ALA A 142 -9.77 10.78 -6.14
C ALA A 142 -9.38 9.78 -5.05
N TRP A 143 -8.90 10.28 -3.93
CA TRP A 143 -8.51 9.49 -2.77
C TRP A 143 -9.64 9.54 -1.74
N LEU A 144 -10.32 8.40 -1.58
CA LEU A 144 -11.48 8.28 -0.69
C LEU A 144 -11.12 7.42 0.51
N ILE A 145 -11.57 7.80 1.70
CA ILE A 145 -11.74 6.86 2.81
C ILE A 145 -13.17 6.31 2.76
N VAL A 146 -13.36 5.03 3.02
CA VAL A 146 -14.66 4.37 2.89
C VAL A 146 -15.02 3.64 4.17
N ASP A 147 -16.22 3.92 4.66
CA ASP A 147 -16.82 3.20 5.77
C ASP A 147 -17.92 2.27 5.29
N ALA A 148 -17.77 0.98 5.55
CA ALA A 148 -18.82 0.00 5.29
C ALA A 148 -18.81 -1.08 6.38
N PRO A 149 -19.96 -1.63 6.78
CA PRO A 149 -20.03 -2.69 7.78
C PRO A 149 -19.17 -3.92 7.46
N GLN A 150 -18.96 -4.22 6.18
CA GLN A 150 -18.16 -5.34 5.67
C GLN A 150 -16.65 -5.09 5.79
N LEU A 151 -16.23 -3.84 5.97
CA LEU A 151 -14.83 -3.45 6.06
C LEU A 151 -14.43 -3.34 7.53
N GLN A 152 -13.93 -4.45 8.07
CA GLN A 152 -13.48 -4.54 9.46
C GLN A 152 -12.23 -5.41 9.56
N LEU A 153 -11.26 -4.99 10.36
CA LEU A 153 -10.03 -5.77 10.60
C LEU A 153 -10.26 -7.03 11.45
N GLY A 154 -11.31 -7.04 12.28
CA GLY A 154 -11.55 -8.12 13.24
C GLY A 154 -10.48 -8.21 14.33
N GLU A 155 -10.47 -9.32 15.07
CA GLU A 155 -9.44 -9.61 16.07
C GLU A 155 -8.05 -9.77 15.41
N PRO A 156 -6.96 -9.25 15.99
CA PRO A 156 -5.64 -9.42 15.39
C PRO A 156 -5.19 -10.88 15.47
N GLU A 157 -4.75 -11.41 14.33
CA GLU A 157 -4.20 -12.77 14.18
C GLU A 157 -2.76 -12.70 13.65
N ILE A 158 -1.88 -13.59 14.11
CA ILE A 158 -0.43 -13.52 13.83
C ILE A 158 -0.13 -13.57 12.34
N ARG A 159 -0.88 -14.35 11.56
CA ARG A 159 -0.63 -14.51 10.12
C ARG A 159 -0.99 -13.24 9.34
N PRO A 160 -2.22 -12.67 9.42
CA PRO A 160 -2.53 -11.37 8.84
C PRO A 160 -1.54 -10.28 9.24
N VAL A 161 -1.19 -10.17 10.52
CA VAL A 161 -0.29 -9.13 11.05
C VAL A 161 1.12 -9.24 10.45
N VAL A 162 1.73 -10.43 10.45
CA VAL A 162 3.08 -10.63 9.87
C VAL A 162 3.06 -10.44 8.35
N LYS A 163 1.96 -10.83 7.70
CA LYS A 163 1.81 -10.68 6.25
C LYS A 163 1.70 -9.16 5.93
N ALA A 164 0.96 -8.37 6.72
CA ALA A 164 0.87 -6.92 6.59
C ALA A 164 2.21 -6.23 6.86
N LEU A 165 2.98 -6.69 7.85
CA LEU A 165 4.35 -6.25 8.10
C LEU A 165 5.23 -6.42 6.86
N ALA A 166 5.24 -7.63 6.27
CA ALA A 166 6.06 -7.93 5.10
C ALA A 166 5.69 -7.07 3.88
N ALA A 167 4.39 -6.84 3.65
CA ALA A 167 3.91 -6.02 2.54
C ALA A 167 4.17 -4.53 2.78
N GLY A 168 3.94 -4.03 4.00
CA GLY A 168 4.01 -2.61 4.34
C GLY A 168 5.41 -2.01 4.16
N LEU A 169 6.46 -2.83 4.28
CA LEU A 169 7.84 -2.41 4.03
C LEU A 169 8.12 -2.00 2.59
N SER A 170 7.24 -2.37 1.64
CA SER A 170 7.37 -2.01 0.23
C SER A 170 6.36 -0.93 -0.22
N VAL A 171 5.48 -0.48 0.69
CA VAL A 171 4.41 0.47 0.35
C VAL A 171 4.95 1.90 0.19
N THR A 172 5.86 2.31 1.06
CA THR A 172 6.47 3.65 1.08
C THR A 172 7.81 3.60 1.83
N ASP A 173 8.71 4.54 1.58
CA ASP A 173 9.98 4.63 2.32
C ASP A 173 9.72 5.05 3.78
N ILE A 174 9.92 4.10 4.70
CA ILE A 174 9.96 4.32 6.14
C ILE A 174 11.30 3.86 6.70
N ARG A 175 12.02 4.74 7.39
CA ARG A 175 13.39 4.44 7.84
C ARG A 175 13.46 3.72 9.19
N ASN A 176 12.47 3.93 10.05
CA ASN A 176 12.45 3.38 11.41
C ASN A 176 11.36 2.31 11.53
N HIS A 177 11.69 1.07 11.11
CA HIS A 177 10.74 -0.04 11.14
C HIS A 177 10.37 -0.42 12.58
N ARG A 178 11.33 -0.32 13.51
CA ARG A 178 11.12 -0.64 14.94
C ARG A 178 9.97 0.18 15.52
N THR A 179 10.00 1.50 15.33
CA THR A 179 8.93 2.40 15.79
C THR A 179 7.61 2.13 15.07
N ALA A 180 7.63 1.92 13.74
CA ALA A 180 6.43 1.60 12.98
C ALA A 180 5.72 0.32 13.49
N ILE A 181 6.48 -0.71 13.90
CA ILE A 181 5.91 -1.95 14.45
C ILE A 181 5.31 -1.75 15.84
N GLN A 182 5.95 -0.96 16.69
CA GLN A 182 5.41 -0.61 18.00
C GLN A 182 4.08 0.15 17.87
N GLU A 183 4.04 1.14 16.98
CA GLU A 183 2.83 1.90 16.67
C GLU A 183 1.74 1.03 16.05
N TYR A 184 2.12 0.07 15.20
CA TYR A 184 1.17 -0.90 14.66
C TYR A 184 0.48 -1.70 15.78
N GLY A 185 1.24 -2.25 16.73
CA GLY A 185 0.67 -2.93 17.88
C GLY A 185 -0.26 -2.05 18.70
N ARG A 186 0.19 -0.81 18.98
CA ARG A 186 -0.57 0.20 19.73
C ARG A 186 -1.90 0.55 19.06
N LEU A 187 -1.90 0.84 17.76
CA LEU A 187 -3.11 1.19 17.00
C LEU A 187 -4.03 -0.02 16.78
N ARG A 188 -3.45 -1.19 16.52
CA ARG A 188 -4.19 -2.40 16.15
C ARG A 188 -4.75 -3.18 17.35
N GLY A 189 -4.17 -3.00 18.54
CA GLY A 189 -4.60 -3.65 19.77
C GLY A 189 -3.91 -5.00 20.03
N PHE A 190 -2.59 -5.08 19.82
CA PHE A 190 -1.78 -6.21 20.28
C PHE A 190 -0.48 -5.73 20.91
N HIS A 191 0.14 -6.57 21.74
CA HIS A 191 1.34 -6.16 22.47
C HIS A 191 2.60 -6.34 21.63
N VAL A 192 3.49 -5.35 21.73
CA VAL A 192 4.85 -5.42 21.21
C VAL A 192 5.78 -5.14 22.38
N VAL A 193 6.57 -6.14 22.77
CA VAL A 193 7.48 -6.07 23.92
C VAL A 193 8.92 -6.19 23.48
N GLU A 194 9.85 -5.71 24.30
CA GLU A 194 11.28 -5.91 24.06
C GLU A 194 11.65 -7.40 24.19
N ASN A 195 12.57 -7.86 23.34
CA ASN A 195 13.07 -9.23 23.35
C ASN A 195 14.57 -9.24 22.99
N GLY A 196 15.42 -9.12 24.02
CA GLY A 196 16.86 -8.86 23.83
C GLY A 196 17.07 -7.52 23.11
N ASP A 197 17.83 -7.53 22.01
CA ASP A 197 18.00 -6.36 21.13
C ASP A 197 16.86 -6.19 20.10
N GLY A 198 15.91 -7.13 20.09
CA GLY A 198 14.78 -7.19 19.17
C GLY A 198 13.45 -6.80 19.81
N LEU A 199 12.37 -7.08 19.06
CA LEU A 199 10.99 -6.96 19.54
C LEU A 199 10.28 -8.30 19.44
N ARG A 200 9.29 -8.54 20.29
CA ARG A 200 8.34 -9.65 20.18
C ARG A 200 6.92 -9.12 20.06
N MET A 201 6.22 -9.50 19.00
CA MET A 201 4.78 -9.31 18.89
C MET A 201 4.06 -10.46 19.60
N LEU A 202 3.05 -10.13 20.40
CA LEU A 202 2.27 -11.09 21.18
C LEU A 202 0.79 -10.98 20.80
N LEU A 203 0.26 -12.03 20.19
CA LEU A 203 -1.14 -12.17 19.82
C LEU A 203 -1.73 -13.42 20.47
N LYS A 204 -3.05 -13.54 20.49
CA LYS A 204 -3.70 -14.69 21.15
C LYS A 204 -3.41 -16.02 20.46
N ASP A 205 -3.21 -16.01 19.14
CA ASP A 205 -3.04 -17.21 18.31
C ASP A 205 -1.56 -17.51 17.96
N GLY A 206 -0.63 -16.63 18.32
CA GLY A 206 0.81 -16.79 18.04
C GLY A 206 1.65 -15.56 18.36
N SER A 207 2.96 -15.69 18.17
CA SER A 207 3.94 -14.62 18.42
C SER A 207 4.92 -14.51 17.26
N ALA A 208 5.63 -13.38 17.19
CA ALA A 208 6.73 -13.21 16.25
C ALA A 208 7.90 -12.45 16.88
N ASP A 209 9.10 -13.03 16.74
CA ASP A 209 10.36 -12.43 17.17
C ASP A 209 11.02 -11.70 16.01
N LEU A 210 11.37 -10.44 16.25
CA LEU A 210 11.80 -9.48 15.26
C LEU A 210 13.21 -9.00 15.59
N THR A 211 14.10 -9.00 14.63
CA THR A 211 15.45 -8.41 14.77
C THR A 211 15.63 -7.23 13.83
N PHE A 212 16.51 -6.32 14.21
CA PHE A 212 16.75 -5.07 13.50
C PHE A 212 18.24 -4.87 13.24
N ASP A 213 18.58 -4.10 12.20
CA ASP A 213 19.94 -3.59 12.04
C ASP A 213 20.17 -2.32 12.87
N SER A 214 21.38 -1.75 12.79
CA SER A 214 21.76 -0.53 13.51
C SER A 214 20.99 0.72 13.08
N LEU A 215 20.23 0.66 11.99
CA LEU A 215 19.37 1.73 11.48
C LEU A 215 17.89 1.50 11.83
N ASN A 216 17.59 0.54 12.71
CA ASN A 216 16.23 0.14 13.10
C ASN A 216 15.39 -0.43 11.94
N ARG A 217 16.04 -0.99 10.92
CA ARG A 217 15.36 -1.68 9.83
C ARG A 217 15.21 -3.15 10.16
N LEU A 218 14.00 -3.67 9.98
CA LEU A 218 13.67 -5.09 10.19
C LEU A 218 14.58 -5.98 9.32
N THR A 219 15.26 -6.94 9.93
CA THR A 219 16.15 -7.90 9.25
C THR A 219 15.63 -9.33 9.29
N ASN A 220 14.86 -9.68 10.33
CA ASN A 220 14.26 -11.01 10.47
C ASN A 220 12.91 -10.93 11.19
N CYS A 221 12.03 -11.86 10.87
CA CYS A 221 10.75 -12.08 11.54
C CYS A 221 10.51 -13.59 11.67
N GLN A 222 10.65 -14.12 12.89
CA GLN A 222 10.43 -15.53 13.19
C GLN A 222 9.09 -15.73 13.87
N VAL A 223 8.16 -16.38 13.17
CA VAL A 223 6.80 -16.63 13.65
C VAL A 223 6.72 -17.95 14.42
N SER A 224 6.02 -17.94 15.55
CA SER A 224 5.69 -19.11 16.37
C SER A 224 4.17 -19.23 16.50
N GLN A 225 3.63 -20.35 16.03
CA GLN A 225 2.21 -20.69 16.13
C GLN A 225 2.07 -22.20 16.38
N PRO A 226 1.45 -22.66 17.48
CA PRO A 226 0.79 -21.86 18.51
C PRO A 226 1.77 -21.02 19.35
N LEU A 227 1.23 -20.20 20.25
CA LEU A 227 1.98 -19.38 21.19
C LEU A 227 2.92 -20.28 22.03
N SER A 228 4.20 -19.92 22.13
CA SER A 228 5.15 -20.62 23.02
C SER A 228 4.86 -20.28 24.48
N ASP A 229 5.24 -21.17 25.42
CA ASP A 229 5.00 -20.97 26.87
C ASP A 229 5.50 -19.60 27.36
N GLU A 230 6.74 -19.23 27.02
CA GLU A 230 7.31 -17.93 27.37
C GLU A 230 6.49 -16.73 26.83
N ALA A 231 5.97 -16.84 25.60
CA ALA A 231 5.18 -15.79 24.98
C ALA A 231 3.77 -15.72 25.59
N ALA A 232 3.21 -16.86 26.02
CA ALA A 232 1.95 -16.93 26.74
C ALA A 232 2.03 -16.29 28.12
N GLU A 233 3.13 -16.53 28.86
CA GLU A 233 3.41 -15.86 30.13
C GLU A 233 3.54 -14.34 29.96
N GLN A 234 4.29 -13.90 28.94
CA GLN A 234 4.43 -12.47 28.62
C GLN A 234 3.10 -11.83 28.24
N LEU A 235 2.28 -12.49 27.41
CA LEU A 235 0.95 -11.99 27.04
C LEU A 235 0.04 -11.88 28.26
N THR A 236 0.09 -12.87 29.16
CA THR A 236 -0.68 -12.85 30.41
C THR A 236 -0.23 -11.70 31.32
N ALA A 237 1.08 -11.47 31.44
CA ALA A 237 1.64 -10.39 32.24
C ALA A 237 1.31 -9.00 31.66
N ALA A 238 1.27 -8.87 30.33
CA ALA A 238 0.92 -7.64 29.64
C ALA A 238 -0.59 -7.32 29.71
N GLY A 239 -1.44 -8.32 29.93
CA GLY A 239 -2.89 -8.16 30.04
C GLY A 239 -3.57 -7.92 28.69
N ALA A 240 -4.78 -7.35 28.72
CA ALA A 240 -5.52 -7.03 27.50
C ALA A 240 -4.88 -5.84 26.77
N ALA A 241 -4.62 -5.98 25.47
CA ALA A 241 -4.28 -4.86 24.59
C ALA A 241 -5.57 -4.31 23.98
N GLU A 242 -5.83 -3.01 24.18
CA GLU A 242 -6.92 -2.32 23.52
C GLU A 242 -6.38 -1.49 22.35
N PRO A 243 -7.07 -1.48 21.19
CA PRO A 243 -6.67 -0.64 20.07
C PRO A 243 -6.75 0.83 20.47
N GLN A 244 -5.66 1.58 20.26
CA GLN A 244 -5.63 3.02 20.53
C GLN A 244 -5.99 3.88 19.31
N LEU A 245 -6.49 3.26 18.24
CA LEU A 245 -7.02 3.98 17.10
C LEU A 245 -8.45 4.44 17.41
N VAL A 246 -8.59 5.73 17.72
CA VAL A 246 -9.90 6.35 18.00
C VAL A 246 -10.53 6.80 16.69
N ARG A 247 -11.75 6.34 16.44
CA ARG A 247 -12.52 6.74 15.25
C ARG A 247 -13.22 8.07 15.51
N VAL A 248 -12.96 9.04 14.64
CA VAL A 248 -13.64 10.33 14.65
C VAL A 248 -15.11 10.13 14.29
N GLU A 249 -16.01 10.64 15.13
CA GLU A 249 -17.42 10.63 14.81
C GLU A 249 -17.71 11.64 13.70
N VAL A 250 -18.39 11.17 12.65
CA VAL A 250 -18.88 12.01 11.58
C VAL A 250 -20.39 12.05 11.72
N GLU A 251 -20.97 13.24 11.84
CA GLU A 251 -22.43 13.36 11.87
C GLU A 251 -23.01 12.68 10.62
N ASP A 252 -23.91 11.73 10.85
CA ASP A 252 -24.68 11.12 9.79
C ASP A 252 -25.77 12.11 9.37
N ALA A 253 -25.90 12.29 8.06
CA ALA A 253 -27.12 12.89 7.52
C ALA A 253 -28.31 12.03 7.97
N PRO A 254 -29.46 12.62 8.35
CA PRO A 254 -30.63 11.85 8.71
C PRO A 254 -30.96 10.86 7.57
N PRO A 255 -31.44 9.64 7.88
CA PRO A 255 -31.75 8.66 6.87
C PRO A 255 -32.70 9.28 5.85
N VAL A 256 -32.26 9.40 4.61
CA VAL A 256 -33.18 9.64 3.50
C VAL A 256 -34.01 8.37 3.42
N GLU A 257 -35.28 8.43 3.84
CA GLU A 257 -36.23 7.35 3.59
C GLU A 257 -36.10 7.00 2.12
N GLN A 258 -35.63 5.78 1.85
CA GLN A 258 -35.63 5.21 0.52
C GLN A 258 -37.06 5.33 0.04
N SER A 259 -37.32 6.27 -0.87
CA SER A 259 -38.60 6.39 -1.54
C SER A 259 -38.81 5.06 -2.25
N GLN A 260 -39.65 4.24 -1.64
CA GLN A 260 -40.16 3.02 -2.24
C GLN A 260 -40.70 3.43 -3.60
N ALA A 261 -40.12 2.87 -4.65
CA ALA A 261 -40.69 2.95 -5.99
C ALA A 261 -42.19 2.62 -5.87
N PRO A 262 -43.10 3.42 -6.44
CA PRO A 262 -44.51 3.17 -6.28
C PRO A 262 -44.81 1.81 -6.89
N THR A 263 -45.22 0.86 -6.04
CA THR A 263 -45.86 -0.38 -6.46
C THR A 263 -47.05 0.02 -7.32
N ALA A 264 -46.95 -0.23 -8.63
CA ALA A 264 -48.06 -0.09 -9.55
C ALA A 264 -49.13 -1.11 -9.15
N GLU A 265 -50.08 -0.66 -8.32
CA GLU A 265 -51.30 -1.38 -8.04
C GLU A 265 -52.19 -1.30 -9.29
N VAL A 266 -52.24 -2.40 -10.02
CA VAL A 266 -53.16 -2.61 -11.13
C VAL A 266 -54.57 -2.72 -10.55
N ALA A 267 -55.29 -1.61 -10.54
CA ALA A 267 -56.73 -1.59 -10.28
C ALA A 267 -57.51 -1.89 -11.58
N PRO A 268 -58.57 -2.71 -11.53
CA PRO A 268 -59.33 -3.11 -12.72
C PRO A 268 -60.19 -1.96 -13.24
N GLN A 269 -60.25 -1.84 -14.57
CA GLN A 269 -61.08 -0.87 -15.28
C GLN A 269 -62.58 -1.14 -15.09
N PRO A 270 -63.42 -0.09 -14.93
CA PRO A 270 -64.86 -0.21 -15.15
C PRO A 270 -65.21 -0.01 -16.63
N GLU A 271 -66.15 -0.83 -17.10
CA GLU A 271 -66.73 -0.84 -18.44
C GLU A 271 -67.40 0.51 -18.84
N PRO A 272 -67.50 0.81 -20.15
CA PRO A 272 -67.95 2.11 -20.63
C PRO A 272 -69.48 2.21 -20.66
N SER A 273 -70.03 3.28 -20.08
CA SER A 273 -71.41 3.71 -20.32
C SER A 273 -71.43 4.82 -21.36
N VAL A 274 -72.11 4.49 -22.46
CA VAL A 274 -72.50 5.31 -23.61
C VAL A 274 -73.20 6.62 -23.25
N THR A 275 -72.74 7.73 -23.84
CA THR A 275 -73.64 8.80 -24.31
C THR A 275 -73.17 9.34 -25.67
N SER A 276 -74.17 9.51 -26.53
CA SER A 276 -74.13 9.81 -27.95
C SER A 276 -73.98 11.30 -28.23
N GLY A 277 -73.32 11.65 -29.34
CA GLY A 277 -73.45 12.99 -29.96
C GLY A 277 -72.52 13.24 -31.16
N ALA A 278 -72.99 12.84 -32.35
CA ALA A 278 -72.82 13.43 -33.69
C ALA A 278 -71.42 13.96 -34.13
N GLU A 279 -70.76 13.25 -35.06
CA GLU A 279 -70.67 13.57 -36.51
C GLU A 279 -69.72 14.73 -36.87
N ASP A 280 -68.51 14.41 -37.35
CA ASP A 280 -68.05 14.85 -38.69
C ASP A 280 -66.84 14.03 -39.17
N SER A 281 -66.72 13.93 -40.49
CA SER A 281 -65.94 12.98 -41.29
C SER A 281 -64.51 13.46 -41.65
N ALA A 282 -63.79 12.55 -42.32
CA ALA A 282 -62.58 12.69 -43.14
C ALA A 282 -61.24 12.40 -42.42
N GLU A 283 -60.59 11.25 -42.65
CA GLU A 283 -59.73 10.87 -43.79
C GLU A 283 -58.25 10.93 -43.35
N GLN A 284 -57.67 9.83 -42.88
CA GLN A 284 -56.79 8.89 -43.60
C GLN A 284 -55.47 9.48 -44.18
N VAL A 285 -54.39 8.69 -43.98
CA VAL A 285 -53.13 8.59 -44.76
C VAL A 285 -51.90 9.42 -44.28
N LEU A 286 -51.02 8.76 -43.51
CA LEU A 286 -49.55 8.87 -43.66
C LEU A 286 -49.14 8.26 -45.01
N PRO A 287 -47.89 8.38 -45.54
CA PRO A 287 -46.80 9.36 -45.43
C PRO A 287 -46.29 9.77 -46.85
N GLN A 288 -45.31 10.67 -47.03
CA GLN A 288 -44.42 10.61 -48.21
C GLN A 288 -43.00 11.16 -47.98
N THR A 289 -42.06 10.36 -48.49
CA THR A 289 -40.65 10.56 -48.82
C THR A 289 -40.46 11.46 -50.06
N ALA A 290 -39.34 12.18 -50.14
CA ALA A 290 -38.69 12.61 -51.40
C ALA A 290 -37.17 12.66 -51.13
N ALA A 291 -36.35 11.75 -51.67
CA ALA A 291 -35.93 11.52 -53.06
C ALA A 291 -34.78 12.45 -53.51
N VAL A 292 -33.84 11.79 -54.19
CA VAL A 292 -32.43 12.08 -54.52
C VAL A 292 -32.30 12.40 -56.02
N GLU A 293 -31.25 13.13 -56.40
CA GLU A 293 -30.56 13.10 -57.73
C GLU A 293 -29.07 13.43 -57.42
N ASP A 294 -28.06 12.55 -57.51
CA ASP A 294 -27.43 11.76 -58.59
C ASP A 294 -26.64 12.56 -59.63
N GLU A 295 -25.31 12.30 -59.71
CA GLU A 295 -24.59 11.99 -60.97
C GLU A 295 -23.22 11.33 -60.67
N THR A 296 -23.15 10.01 -60.93
CA THR A 296 -22.21 9.21 -61.77
C THR A 296 -20.67 9.43 -61.74
N VAL A 297 -19.76 8.49 -62.04
CA VAL A 297 -19.59 7.01 -62.07
C VAL A 297 -18.07 6.82 -62.21
N GLY A 298 -17.48 5.82 -61.55
CA GLY A 298 -16.09 5.38 -61.79
C GLY A 298 -15.82 3.99 -61.21
N ASP A 299 -15.52 3.05 -62.11
CA ASP A 299 -15.56 1.58 -62.02
C ASP A 299 -14.33 0.94 -61.29
N VAL A 300 -14.59 0.00 -60.34
CA VAL A 300 -13.95 -1.35 -60.10
C VAL A 300 -12.42 -1.47 -59.83
N PRO A 301 -11.85 -2.51 -59.13
CA PRO A 301 -12.35 -3.50 -58.15
C PRO A 301 -11.59 -3.53 -56.78
N VAL A 302 -12.10 -4.36 -55.88
CA VAL A 302 -11.46 -4.90 -54.67
C VAL A 302 -10.17 -5.69 -54.99
N GLN A 303 -9.09 -5.45 -54.24
CA GLN A 303 -8.02 -6.42 -53.97
C GLN A 303 -7.36 -6.16 -52.61
N GLU A 304 -7.24 -7.23 -51.81
CA GLU A 304 -6.34 -7.42 -50.67
C GLU A 304 -4.88 -7.05 -51.04
N PRO A 305 -4.04 -6.75 -50.04
CA PRO A 305 -2.68 -7.27 -50.10
C PRO A 305 -2.40 -8.20 -48.93
N ALA A 306 -2.15 -9.46 -49.29
CA ALA A 306 -1.42 -10.42 -48.50
C ALA A 306 0.04 -9.97 -48.31
N ALA A 307 0.66 -10.59 -47.30
CA ALA A 307 2.05 -10.49 -46.91
C ALA A 307 3.06 -10.56 -48.07
N GLU A 308 4.15 -9.80 -47.93
CA GLU A 308 5.43 -10.17 -48.53
C GLU A 308 6.57 -9.94 -47.54
N VAL A 309 7.46 -10.93 -47.55
CA VAL A 309 8.62 -11.20 -46.72
C VAL A 309 9.83 -10.50 -47.32
N VAL A 310 10.67 -9.84 -46.50
CA VAL A 310 12.09 -9.61 -46.84
C VAL A 310 12.94 -9.75 -45.58
N GLU A 311 13.55 -10.94 -45.48
CA GLU A 311 14.95 -11.26 -45.17
C GLU A 311 15.73 -10.53 -44.06
N GLU A 312 16.26 -11.36 -43.16
CA GLU A 312 17.32 -11.16 -42.18
C GLU A 312 18.61 -10.55 -42.79
N PRO A 313 19.50 -9.97 -41.96
CA PRO A 313 20.75 -10.72 -41.81
C PRO A 313 21.23 -10.85 -40.36
N ALA A 314 21.87 -12.00 -40.17
CA ALA A 314 22.37 -12.54 -38.93
C ALA A 314 23.60 -11.83 -38.35
N ALA A 315 23.69 -11.94 -37.03
CA ALA A 315 24.87 -12.18 -36.18
C ALA A 315 26.26 -11.69 -36.63
N SER A 316 26.90 -10.87 -35.79
CA SER A 316 28.33 -10.96 -35.46
C SER A 316 28.68 -10.21 -34.17
N VAL A 317 29.02 -10.97 -33.13
CA VAL A 317 29.96 -10.63 -32.03
C VAL A 317 30.92 -11.83 -32.06
N PRO A 318 32.28 -11.73 -31.99
CA PRO A 318 33.03 -10.90 -31.02
C PRO A 318 34.39 -10.33 -31.49
N THR A 319 34.91 -9.26 -30.88
CA THR A 319 36.37 -9.14 -30.60
C THR A 319 36.65 -8.12 -29.49
N GLU A 320 37.45 -8.52 -28.51
CA GLU A 320 38.09 -7.69 -27.47
C GLU A 320 39.48 -7.19 -27.97
N PRO A 321 40.24 -6.42 -27.19
CA PRO A 321 40.66 -5.04 -27.48
C PRO A 321 42.04 -4.93 -28.14
N GLU A 322 42.27 -3.88 -28.95
CA GLU A 322 43.60 -3.54 -29.46
C GLU A 322 44.03 -2.14 -29.05
N VAL A 323 45.01 -2.15 -28.13
CA VAL A 323 46.14 -1.24 -27.90
C VAL A 323 46.23 0.00 -28.81
N VAL A 324 46.26 1.18 -28.19
CA VAL A 324 46.96 2.34 -28.75
C VAL A 324 48.09 2.70 -27.80
N GLU A 325 49.31 2.48 -28.28
CA GLU A 325 50.56 2.93 -27.65
C GLU A 325 50.72 4.46 -27.74
N GLU A 326 51.43 4.95 -26.73
CA GLU A 326 52.02 6.26 -26.50
C GLU A 326 52.71 6.94 -27.71
N PRO A 327 53.04 8.23 -27.55
CA PRO A 327 54.48 8.53 -27.55
C PRO A 327 54.99 9.11 -26.23
N ALA A 328 55.93 8.36 -25.68
CA ALA A 328 57.02 8.67 -24.75
C ALA A 328 57.81 9.96 -25.12
N VAL A 329 58.64 10.62 -24.30
CA VAL A 329 59.16 10.59 -22.91
C VAL A 329 60.04 11.87 -22.82
N ALA A 330 60.16 12.59 -21.69
CA ALA A 330 61.34 12.63 -20.79
C ALA A 330 61.31 14.01 -20.06
N THR A 331 61.76 14.27 -18.83
CA THR A 331 62.50 13.53 -17.80
C THR A 331 62.43 14.39 -16.52
N ALA A 332 62.32 13.78 -15.34
CA ALA A 332 63.13 14.10 -14.12
C ALA A 332 62.39 13.67 -12.82
N GLU A 333 62.70 12.44 -12.39
CA GLU A 333 62.89 12.06 -10.97
C GLU A 333 64.43 12.07 -10.73
N PRO A 334 65.00 11.84 -9.52
CA PRO A 334 64.40 11.38 -8.26
C PRO A 334 64.89 12.10 -6.97
N GLU A 335 64.23 11.88 -5.83
CA GLU A 335 64.79 11.09 -4.71
C GLU A 335 63.92 11.13 -3.42
N PRO A 336 63.93 10.05 -2.63
CA PRO A 336 63.07 9.84 -1.47
C PRO A 336 63.76 10.24 -0.16
N VAL A 337 62.99 10.65 0.84
CA VAL A 337 63.49 10.84 2.21
C VAL A 337 62.73 9.92 3.17
N ALA A 338 63.47 8.94 3.69
CA ALA A 338 63.08 8.07 4.80
C ALA A 338 63.60 8.67 6.14
N PRO A 339 63.31 8.06 7.30
CA PRO A 339 62.87 8.73 8.54
C PRO A 339 64.00 9.08 9.51
N ARG A 340 63.70 9.80 10.60
CA ARG A 340 64.64 10.00 11.71
C ARG A 340 63.98 9.92 13.10
N GLU A 341 64.68 9.17 13.95
CA GLU A 341 64.40 8.63 15.29
C GLU A 341 64.59 9.64 16.44
N ALA A 342 63.98 9.37 17.61
CA ALA A 342 64.69 9.13 18.90
C ALA A 342 63.73 8.79 20.08
N GLU A 343 64.01 7.65 20.73
CA GLU A 343 63.48 7.01 21.96
C GLU A 343 64.02 7.65 23.29
N PRO A 344 63.91 7.11 24.56
CA PRO A 344 63.40 5.79 25.08
C PRO A 344 62.61 5.78 26.43
N ALA A 345 62.29 4.54 26.88
CA ALA A 345 62.12 3.99 28.27
C ALA A 345 60.68 3.53 28.60
N GLU A 346 60.38 2.34 29.14
CA GLU A 346 61.13 1.17 29.61
C GLU A 346 60.14 -0.01 29.68
N GLN A 347 60.55 -1.20 29.23
CA GLN A 347 59.98 -2.49 29.69
C GLN A 347 60.81 -3.01 30.87
N PRO A 348 60.33 -4.02 31.61
CA PRO A 348 61.15 -5.23 31.62
C PRO A 348 60.34 -6.51 31.38
N ALA A 349 60.95 -7.37 30.58
CA ALA A 349 60.62 -8.77 30.37
C ALA A 349 61.53 -9.68 31.23
N VAL A 350 61.03 -10.85 31.67
CA VAL A 350 61.79 -12.10 31.83
C VAL A 350 60.76 -13.26 31.78
N LYS A 351 60.62 -14.08 30.72
CA LYS A 351 61.44 -15.21 30.20
C LYS A 351 61.66 -16.38 31.19
N ALA A 352 61.07 -17.55 30.93
CA ALA A 352 61.74 -18.87 30.81
C ALA A 352 60.76 -20.08 30.83
N GLU A 353 60.81 -20.87 29.76
CA GLU A 353 60.43 -22.29 29.60
C GLU A 353 61.57 -23.22 30.14
N PRO A 354 61.57 -24.59 30.07
CA PRO A 354 60.55 -25.60 29.67
C PRO A 354 60.54 -26.95 30.49
N ALA A 355 59.77 -27.94 29.97
CA ALA A 355 59.82 -29.43 30.12
C ALA A 355 58.97 -30.05 31.28
N VAL A 356 58.22 -31.17 31.14
CA VAL A 356 58.54 -32.53 30.63
C VAL A 356 57.26 -33.31 30.22
N LYS A 357 57.43 -34.31 29.35
CA LYS A 357 56.53 -35.36 28.80
C LYS A 357 55.74 -36.19 29.84
N GLU A 358 54.57 -36.72 29.44
CA GLU A 358 54.22 -38.17 29.43
C GLU A 358 52.79 -38.42 28.88
N GLU A 359 52.70 -39.29 27.87
CA GLU A 359 51.52 -40.13 27.52
C GLU A 359 51.69 -41.51 28.23
N PRO A 360 50.72 -42.45 28.32
CA PRO A 360 49.54 -42.66 27.46
C PRO A 360 48.24 -43.13 28.19
N ALA A 361 47.12 -43.26 27.45
CA ALA A 361 46.28 -44.48 27.44
C ALA A 361 45.06 -44.35 26.50
N VAL A 362 44.87 -45.40 25.72
CA VAL A 362 43.88 -45.65 24.67
C VAL A 362 42.53 -46.08 25.25
N GLN A 363 41.41 -45.63 24.67
CA GLN A 363 40.13 -46.37 24.61
C GLN A 363 39.50 -46.21 23.22
N GLU A 364 39.17 -47.36 22.60
CA GLU A 364 38.40 -47.57 21.35
C GLU A 364 36.96 -47.04 21.50
N GLU A 365 36.34 -46.44 20.47
CA GLU A 365 35.45 -47.03 19.43
C GLU A 365 34.73 -45.87 18.67
N PRO A 366 33.98 -46.09 17.57
CA PRO A 366 34.37 -46.42 16.20
C PRO A 366 34.07 -45.26 15.19
N ALA A 367 34.44 -45.47 13.92
CA ALA A 367 34.30 -44.55 12.79
C ALA A 367 32.84 -44.34 12.30
N PRO A 368 32.55 -43.27 11.51
CA PRO A 368 31.21 -42.69 11.37
C PRO A 368 30.38 -43.25 10.21
N GLU A 369 29.05 -43.28 10.37
CA GLU A 369 28.08 -43.40 9.27
C GLU A 369 27.92 -42.06 8.52
N PRO A 370 27.68 -42.08 7.19
CA PRO A 370 27.57 -40.85 6.41
C PRO A 370 26.22 -40.15 6.62
N GLU A 371 26.26 -38.93 7.16
CA GLU A 371 25.11 -38.03 7.25
C GLU A 371 24.58 -37.66 5.85
N LYS A 372 23.28 -37.90 5.64
CA LYS A 372 22.53 -37.34 4.50
C LYS A 372 22.39 -35.82 4.69
N PRO A 373 22.59 -35.00 3.65
CA PRO A 373 22.51 -33.55 3.81
C PRO A 373 21.06 -33.13 4.05
N LYS A 374 20.78 -32.58 5.24
CA LYS A 374 19.54 -31.86 5.53
C LYS A 374 19.50 -30.61 4.65
N LYS A 375 18.62 -30.60 3.65
CA LYS A 375 18.25 -29.40 2.91
C LYS A 375 17.79 -28.32 3.89
N LYS A 376 18.61 -27.29 4.12
CA LYS A 376 18.18 -26.03 4.74
C LYS A 376 17.06 -25.46 3.88
N LYS A 377 15.82 -25.49 4.36
CA LYS A 377 14.72 -24.73 3.77
C LYS A 377 15.08 -23.25 3.93
N LYS A 378 15.50 -22.59 2.85
CA LYS A 378 15.59 -21.13 2.80
C LYS A 378 14.20 -20.59 3.12
N GLY A 379 14.09 -19.89 4.24
CA GLY A 379 12.86 -19.21 4.64
C GLY A 379 12.45 -18.16 3.61
N PHE A 380 11.14 -17.97 3.50
CA PHE A 380 10.45 -17.08 2.58
C PHE A 380 11.06 -15.65 2.50
N PHE A 381 11.61 -15.13 3.60
CA PHE A 381 12.19 -13.78 3.68
C PHE A 381 13.57 -13.60 3.04
N GLY A 382 14.37 -14.67 2.87
CA GLY A 382 15.66 -14.57 2.18
C GLY A 382 15.55 -14.24 0.69
N ARG A 383 14.32 -14.24 0.15
CA ARG A 383 14.01 -13.88 -1.23
C ARG A 383 13.54 -12.43 -1.38
N LEU A 384 13.12 -11.78 -0.28
CA LEU A 384 12.64 -10.39 -0.28
C LEU A 384 13.77 -9.37 0.01
N PHE A 385 14.76 -9.76 0.82
CA PHE A 385 15.85 -8.88 1.26
C PHE A 385 17.21 -9.21 0.61
N GLY A 386 17.17 -9.88 -0.53
CA GLY A 386 18.36 -10.33 -1.25
C GLY A 386 18.70 -9.46 -2.44
N ARG A 387 19.11 -8.21 -2.21
CA ARG A 387 20.15 -7.55 -3.02
C ARG A 387 20.74 -6.34 -2.31
#